data_AF-A0A2A2M338-F1
#
_entry.id   AF-A0A2A2M338-F1
#
_cell.length_a   1.000
_cell.length_b   1.000
_cell.length_c   1.000
_cell.angle_alpha   90.00
_cell.angle_beta   90.00
_cell.angle_gamma   90.00
#
_symmetry.space_group_name_H-M   'P 1'
#
loop_
_entity.id
_entity.type
_entity.pdbx_description
1 polymer ?
#
loop_
_entity_poly.entity_id
_entity_poly.type
_entity_poly.pdbx_seq_one_letter_code
_entity_poly.pdbx_strand_id
1 'polypeptide(L)'
;MAVGKAGEPAERDRLSIRFGDTQVAQAGLAVEGYDEAPVAAHLKGQHIEIGVDIGLGDGTATVWTCDLTHGYISINADYRS
;
A
#
# COMPACT_ATOMS: atom_id res chain seq x y z
N MET A 1 4.59 -4.39 6.46
CA MET A 1 5.91 -3.98 5.91
C MET A 1 6.12 -4.63 4.54
N ALA A 2 6.12 -3.83 3.46
CA ALA A 2 6.24 -4.29 2.07
C ALA A 2 7.48 -3.72 1.36
N VAL A 3 7.57 -2.40 1.16
CA VAL A 3 8.65 -1.74 0.39
C VAL A 3 10.06 -2.14 0.86
N GLY A 4 10.33 -2.10 2.16
CA GLY A 4 11.65 -2.47 2.71
C GLY A 4 12.03 -3.95 2.55
N LYS A 5 11.13 -4.81 2.05
CA LYS A 5 11.43 -6.22 1.74
C LYS A 5 11.87 -6.44 0.29
N ALA A 6 11.86 -5.40 -0.55
CA ALA A 6 12.22 -5.54 -1.96
C ALA A 6 13.69 -5.92 -2.18
N GLY A 7 14.58 -5.68 -1.21
CA GLY A 7 16.02 -5.92 -1.37
C GLY A 7 16.74 -4.86 -2.22
N GLU A 8 16.00 -3.91 -2.77
CA GLU A 8 16.50 -2.77 -3.53
C GLU A 8 16.84 -1.58 -2.63
N PRO A 9 17.64 -0.60 -3.11
CA PRO A 9 17.85 0.66 -2.41
C PRO A 9 16.51 1.30 -2.08
N ALA A 10 16.27 1.53 -0.79
CA ALA A 10 15.11 2.24 -0.28
C ALA A 10 15.53 2.97 0.99
N GLU A 11 15.63 4.30 0.91
CA GLU A 11 15.92 5.13 2.07
C GLU A 11 14.63 5.40 2.83
N ARG A 12 14.50 4.80 4.01
CA ARG A 12 13.28 4.89 4.81
C ARG A 12 12.81 6.33 4.99
N ASP A 13 13.73 7.23 5.30
CA ASP A 13 13.43 8.62 5.66
C ASP A 13 13.05 9.50 4.45
N ARG A 14 13.05 8.92 3.24
CA ARG A 14 12.58 9.57 2.01
C ARG A 14 11.24 9.02 1.54
N LEU A 15 10.75 7.93 2.17
CA LEU A 15 9.51 7.28 1.76
C LEU A 15 8.29 8.15 2.04
N SER A 16 7.39 8.16 1.06
CA SER A 16 6.06 8.74 1.17
C SER A 16 5.01 7.74 0.70
N ILE A 17 3.91 7.63 1.43
CA ILE A 17 2.82 6.66 1.16
C ILE A 17 1.48 7.39 1.21
N ARG A 18 0.62 7.12 0.23
CA ARG A 18 -0.76 7.62 0.17
C ARG A 18 -1.76 6.52 -0.16
N PHE A 19 -2.99 6.67 0.31
CA PHE A 19 -4.15 5.86 -0.06
C PHE A 19 -5.18 6.77 -0.72
N GLY A 20 -5.45 6.54 -2.00
CA GLY A 20 -6.16 7.52 -2.83
C GLY A 20 -5.45 8.88 -2.72
N ASP A 21 -6.21 9.92 -2.40
CA ASP A 21 -5.69 11.28 -2.26
C ASP A 21 -5.14 11.60 -0.85
N THR A 22 -5.20 10.65 0.09
CA THR A 22 -4.80 10.89 1.49
C THR A 22 -3.36 10.46 1.74
N GLN A 23 -2.50 11.42 2.08
CA GLN A 23 -1.13 11.16 2.53
C GLN A 23 -1.14 10.57 3.95
N VAL A 24 -0.49 9.42 4.15
CA VAL A 24 -0.44 8.76 5.46
C VAL A 24 0.95 8.73 6.08
N ALA A 25 1.99 8.73 5.24
CA ALA A 25 3.36 8.80 5.68
C ALA A 25 4.18 9.72 4.77
N GLN A 26 5.04 10.54 5.35
CA GLN A 26 5.98 11.41 4.64
C GLN A 26 7.32 11.41 5.38
N ALA A 27 8.41 11.42 4.62
CA ALA A 27 9.77 11.33 5.16
C ALA A 27 9.96 10.14 6.14
N GLY A 28 9.37 8.99 5.82
CA GLY A 28 9.51 7.76 6.61
C GLY A 28 8.71 7.72 7.93
N LEU A 29 7.91 8.74 8.21
CA LEU A 29 7.09 8.88 9.42
C LEU A 29 5.62 9.08 9.06
N ALA A 30 4.71 8.76 9.98
CA ALA A 30 3.31 9.10 9.83
C ALA A 30 3.13 10.63 9.79
N VAL A 31 2.19 11.11 8.98
CA VAL A 31 1.90 12.56 8.91
C VAL A 31 1.34 13.07 10.24
N GLU A 32 1.72 14.29 10.64
CA GLU A 32 1.17 14.92 11.84
C GLU A 32 -0.32 15.21 11.66
N GLY A 33 -1.13 14.96 12.71
CA GLY A 33 -2.57 15.18 12.65
C GLY A 33 -3.33 14.22 11.73
N TYR A 34 -2.75 13.05 11.43
CA TYR A 34 -3.36 12.02 10.59
C TYR A 34 -4.79 11.68 11.01
N ASP A 35 -5.73 11.86 10.06
CA ASP A 35 -7.11 11.38 10.15
C ASP A 35 -7.28 10.11 9.30
N GLU A 36 -7.70 9.04 9.95
CA GLU A 36 -7.92 7.74 9.29
C GLU A 36 -9.24 7.68 8.53
N ALA A 37 -10.22 8.52 8.86
CA ALA A 37 -11.54 8.50 8.24
C ALA A 37 -11.55 8.53 6.70
N PRO A 38 -10.80 9.41 6.01
CA PRO A 38 -10.74 9.42 4.55
C PRO A 38 -10.09 8.17 3.96
N VAL A 39 -9.06 7.62 4.61
CA VAL A 39 -8.42 6.36 4.20
C VAL A 39 -9.40 5.21 4.33
N ALA A 40 -10.11 5.11 5.46
CA ALA A 40 -11.10 4.08 5.69
C ALA A 40 -12.28 4.18 4.70
N ALA A 41 -12.67 5.39 4.30
CA ALA A 41 -13.69 5.60 3.27
C ALA A 41 -13.20 5.11 1.89
N HIS A 42 -11.96 5.43 1.51
CA HIS A 42 -11.35 4.96 0.27
C HIS A 42 -11.25 3.42 0.24
N LEU A 43 -10.79 2.81 1.34
CA LEU A 43 -10.63 1.36 1.48
C LEU A 43 -11.95 0.57 1.44
N LYS A 44 -13.11 1.22 1.61
CA LYS A 44 -14.43 0.59 1.41
C LYS A 44 -14.87 0.54 -0.06
N GLY A 45 -14.17 1.26 -0.95
CA GLY A 45 -14.41 1.25 -2.38
C GLY A 45 -13.98 -0.06 -3.05
N GLN A 46 -14.39 -0.26 -4.30
CA GLN A 46 -13.96 -1.41 -5.10
C GLN A 46 -12.58 -1.22 -5.74
N HIS A 47 -12.15 0.03 -5.94
CA HIS A 47 -10.87 0.36 -6.56
C HIS A 47 -10.00 1.09 -5.55
N ILE A 48 -8.97 0.39 -5.07
CA ILE A 48 -8.04 0.91 -4.08
C ILE A 48 -6.74 1.32 -4.75
N GLU A 49 -6.53 2.64 -4.84
CA GLU A 49 -5.23 3.19 -5.23
C GLU A 49 -4.33 3.34 -4.00
N ILE A 50 -3.10 2.83 -4.12
CA ILE A 50 -2.02 3.02 -3.15
C ILE A 50 -0.83 3.61 -3.90
N GLY A 51 -0.40 4.80 -3.48
CA GLY A 51 0.78 5.46 -4.03
C GLY A 51 1.95 5.33 -3.09
N VAL A 52 3.12 4.98 -3.63
CA VAL A 52 4.38 4.93 -2.89
C VAL A 52 5.44 5.67 -3.68
N ASP A 53 6.06 6.66 -3.05
CA ASP A 53 7.26 7.33 -3.54
C ASP A 53 8.44 6.92 -2.65
N ILE A 54 9.49 6.40 -3.28
CA ILE A 54 10.73 5.98 -2.61
C ILE A 54 11.80 7.07 -2.58
N GLY A 55 11.57 8.18 -3.29
CA GLY A 55 12.40 9.38 -3.26
C GLY A 55 13.77 9.23 -3.91
N LEU A 56 14.03 8.20 -4.73
CA LEU A 56 15.35 7.89 -5.28
C LEU A 56 15.56 8.33 -6.75
N GLY A 57 14.52 8.80 -7.43
CA GLY A 57 14.57 9.28 -8.80
C GLY A 57 13.18 9.30 -9.45
N ASP A 58 13.12 9.45 -10.77
CA ASP A 58 11.87 9.67 -11.51
C ASP A 58 11.29 8.38 -12.14
N GLY A 59 11.84 7.22 -11.79
CA GLY A 59 11.36 5.92 -12.27
C GLY A 59 9.97 5.60 -11.73
N THR A 60 9.06 5.16 -12.59
CA THR A 60 7.68 4.84 -12.21
C THR A 60 7.26 3.47 -12.73
N ALA A 61 6.43 2.77 -11.95
CA ALA A 61 5.83 1.50 -12.33
C ALA A 61 4.47 1.34 -11.62
N THR A 62 3.52 0.70 -12.30
CA THR A 62 2.19 0.40 -11.75
C THR A 62 1.97 -1.11 -11.76
N VAL A 63 1.50 -1.64 -10.63
CA VAL A 63 1.14 -3.05 -10.48
C VAL A 63 -0.33 -3.13 -10.02
N TRP A 64 -1.06 -4.08 -10.59
CA TRP A 64 -2.44 -4.37 -10.20
C TRP A 64 -2.48 -5.63 -9.33
N THR A 65 -3.25 -5.58 -8.26
CA THR A 65 -3.46 -6.70 -7.34
C THR A 65 -4.85 -6.62 -6.73
N CYS A 66 -5.24 -7.66 -6.00
CA CYS A 66 -6.46 -7.70 -5.21
C CYS A 66 -6.16 -7.96 -3.73
N ASP A 67 -7.19 -7.85 -2.90
CA ASP A 67 -7.17 -8.19 -1.50
C ASP A 67 -7.19 -9.71 -1.28
N LEU A 68 -6.70 -10.16 -0.12
CA LEU A 68 -6.72 -11.55 0.28
C LEU A 68 -7.97 -11.82 1.11
N THR A 69 -8.99 -12.39 0.47
CA THR A 69 -10.28 -12.70 1.12
C THR A 69 -10.33 -14.12 1.68
N HIS A 70 -11.27 -14.37 2.58
CA HIS A 70 -11.59 -15.73 3.02
C HIS A 70 -11.99 -16.64 1.84
N GLY A 71 -12.70 -16.09 0.84
CA GLY A 71 -13.11 -16.84 -0.35
C GLY A 71 -11.91 -17.39 -1.14
N TYR A 72 -10.84 -16.61 -1.28
CA TYR A 72 -9.58 -17.07 -1.88
C TYR A 72 -9.01 -18.30 -1.14
N ILE A 73 -9.06 -18.27 0.20
CA ILE A 73 -8.58 -19.38 1.03
C ILE A 73 -9.44 -20.62 0.79
N SER A 74 -10.77 -20.51 0.90
CA SER A 74 -11.70 -21.64 0.72
C SER A 74 -11.51 -22.31 -0.64
N ILE A 75 -11.43 -21.52 -1.72
CA ILE A 75 -11.26 -22.04 -3.09
C ILE A 75 -9.95 -22.84 -3.22
N ASN A 76 -8.85 -22.40 -2.60
CA ASN A 76 -7.54 -23.03 -2.78
C ASN A 76 -7.20 -24.10 -1.73
N ALA A 77 -7.86 -24.08 -0.56
CA ALA A 77 -7.65 -25.09 0.48
C ALA A 77 -8.35 -26.42 0.16
N ASP A 78 -9.52 -26.37 -0.48
CA ASP A 78 -10.35 -27.54 -0.78
C ASP A 78 -9.88 -28.31 -2.03
N TYR A 79 -8.83 -27.85 -2.71
CA TYR A 79 -8.34 -28.45 -3.96
C TYR A 79 -7.65 -29.82 -3.80
N ARG A 80 -7.39 -30.27 -2.56
CA ARG A 80 -6.65 -31.51 -2.26
C ARG A 80 -7.31 -32.42 -1.23
N SER A 81 -8.61 -32.24 -0.94
CA SER A 81 -9.40 -33.22 -0.17
C SER A 81 -10.20 -34.12 -1.08
#